data_AF-A0A0F9PJA1-F1
#
_entry.id   AF-A0A0F9PJA1-F1
#
_cell.length_a   1.000
_cell.length_b   1.000
_cell.length_c   1.000
_cell.angle_alpha   90.00
_cell.angle_beta   90.00
_cell.angle_gamma   90.00
#
_symmetry.space_group_name_H-M   'P 1'
#
loop_
_entity.id
_entity.type
_entity.pdbx_description
1 polymer ?
#
loop_
_entity_poly.entity_id
_entity_poly.type
_entity_poly.pdbx_seq_one_letter_code
_entity_poly.pdbx_strand_id
1 'polypeptide(L)' 'MSIRVDTHMATARALRPWYKNPADRRELTSAQIAIVELADEVIRLKAAADKALSSAAIGQAADG' A
#
# COMPACT_ATOMS: atom_id res chain seq x y z
N MET A 1 11.50 1.01 10.15
CA MET A 1 10.04 1.15 9.96
C MET A 1 9.39 1.15 11.34
N SER A 2 8.34 1.93 11.59
CA SER A 2 7.73 2.03 12.93
C SER A 2 6.86 0.80 13.22
N ILE A 3 6.92 0.23 14.44
CA ILE A 3 6.13 -0.94 14.87
C ILE A 3 4.63 -0.77 14.54
N ARG A 4 4.10 0.44 14.69
CA ARG A 4 2.68 0.73 14.39
C ARG A 4 2.36 0.55 12.90
N VAL A 5 3.27 1.00 12.02
CA VAL A 5 3.09 0.89 10.57
C VAL A 5 3.13 -0.58 10.15
N ASP A 6 4.06 -1.36 10.69
CA ASP A 6 4.18 -2.79 10.36
C ASP A 6 2.94 -3.57 10.80
N THR A 7 2.42 -3.29 12.00
CA THR A 7 1.16 -3.87 12.49
C THR A 7 -0.03 -3.51 11.59
N HIS A 8 -0.17 -2.24 11.18
CA HIS A 8 -1.26 -1.85 10.28
C HIS A 8 -1.13 -2.52 8.90
N MET A 9 0.08 -2.64 8.35
CA MET A 9 0.33 -3.34 7.08
C MET A 9 0.04 -4.84 7.18
N ALA A 10 0.36 -5.47 8.32
CA ALA A 10 0.02 -6.88 8.59
C ALA A 10 -1.50 -7.09 8.66
N THR A 11 -2.21 -6.22 9.38
CA THR A 11 -3.69 -6.22 9.46
C THR A 11 -4.33 -6.03 8.09
N ALA A 12 -3.86 -5.05 7.29
CA ALA A 12 -4.38 -4.85 5.95
C ALA A 12 -4.16 -6.06 5.04
N ARG A 13 -2.99 -6.71 5.13
CA ARG A 13 -2.68 -7.93 4.37
C ARG A 13 -3.59 -9.08 4.76
N ALA A 14 -3.86 -9.23 6.05
CA ALA A 14 -4.81 -10.23 6.54
C ALA A 14 -6.22 -9.93 6.03
N LEU A 15 -6.69 -8.68 6.03
CA LEU A 15 -8.07 -8.34 5.64
C LEU A 15 -8.34 -8.29 4.13
N ARG A 16 -7.30 -8.20 3.28
CA ARG A 16 -7.45 -8.04 1.82
C ARG A 16 -8.35 -9.06 1.12
N PRO A 17 -8.30 -10.37 1.42
CA PRO A 17 -9.17 -11.35 0.77
C PRO A 17 -10.66 -11.03 1.00
N TRP A 18 -11.03 -10.75 2.25
CA TRP A 18 -12.39 -10.33 2.64
C TRP A 18 -12.77 -8.99 2.00
N TYR A 19 -11.85 -8.01 2.00
CA TYR A 19 -12.11 -6.69 1.41
C TYR A 19 -12.44 -6.74 -0.09
N LYS A 20 -11.84 -7.69 -0.85
CA LYS A 20 -12.06 -7.84 -2.29
C LYS A 20 -13.35 -8.59 -2.64
N ASN A 21 -13.93 -9.32 -1.69
CA ASN A 21 -15.18 -10.04 -1.90
C ASN A 21 -16.37 -9.17 -1.45
N PRO A 22 -17.32 -8.79 -2.33
CA PRO A 22 -18.46 -7.96 -1.95
C PRO A 22 -19.37 -8.55 -0.86
N ALA A 23 -19.43 -9.88 -0.74
CA ALA A 23 -20.20 -10.55 0.31
C ALA A 23 -19.50 -10.38 1.67
N ASP A 24 -18.23 -10.77 1.75
CA ASP A 24 -17.42 -10.72 2.98
C ASP A 24 -17.13 -9.28 3.43
N ARG A 25 -16.97 -8.34 2.48
CA ARG A 25 -16.70 -6.93 2.78
C ARG A 25 -17.77 -6.29 3.65
N ARG A 26 -19.02 -6.77 3.60
CA ARG A 26 -20.12 -6.27 4.44
C ARG A 26 -19.94 -6.62 5.92
N GLU A 27 -19.11 -7.59 6.23
CA GLU A 27 -18.80 -8.02 7.60
C GLU A 27 -17.64 -7.21 8.21
N LEU A 28 -16.96 -6.40 7.42
CA LEU A 28 -15.87 -5.55 7.90
C LEU A 28 -16.40 -4.24 8.49
N THR A 29 -15.83 -3.85 9.63
CA THR A 29 -16.06 -2.52 10.20
C THR A 29 -15.46 -1.42 9.31
N SER A 30 -15.98 -0.20 9.41
CA SER A 30 -15.44 0.95 8.68
C SER A 30 -13.96 1.20 8.98
N ALA A 31 -13.50 0.94 10.20
CA ALA A 31 -12.09 1.07 10.57
C ALA A 31 -11.20 0.02 9.87
N GLN A 32 -11.66 -1.22 9.76
CA GLN A 32 -10.97 -2.28 9.03
C GLN A 32 -10.87 -1.98 7.53
N ILE A 33 -11.95 -1.46 6.95
CA ILE A 33 -11.97 -0.98 5.56
C ILE A 33 -10.93 0.13 5.35
N ALA A 34 -10.94 1.16 6.21
CA ALA A 34 -10.01 2.27 6.12
C ALA A 34 -8.54 1.84 6.26
N ILE A 35 -8.24 0.84 7.09
CA ILE A 35 -6.88 0.27 7.22
C ILE A 35 -6.43 -0.38 5.90
N VAL A 36 -7.31 -1.12 5.22
CA VAL A 36 -6.97 -1.74 3.93
C VAL A 36 -6.77 -0.69 2.84
N GLU A 37 -7.68 0.28 2.75
CA GLU A 37 -7.60 1.38 1.76
C GLU A 37 -6.33 2.21 1.92
N LEU A 38 -6.00 2.60 3.17
CA LEU A 38 -4.77 3.32 3.46
C LEU A 38 -3.52 2.52 3.11
N ALA A 39 -3.49 1.23 3.42
CA ALA A 39 -2.34 0.38 3.11
C ALA A 39 -2.14 0.19 1.60
N ASP A 40 -3.23 0.06 0.83
CA ASP A 40 -3.18 -0.02 -0.63
C ASP A 40 -2.66 1.29 -1.23
N GLU A 41 -3.11 2.43 -0.71
CA GLU A 41 -2.64 3.75 -1.14
C GLU A 41 -1.15 3.97 -0.83
N VAL A 42 -0.68 3.57 0.35
CA VAL A 42 0.75 3.63 0.71
C VAL A 42 1.61 2.79 -0.24
N ILE A 43 1.16 1.60 -0.62
CA ILE A 43 1.87 0.75 -1.60
C ILE A 43 1.91 1.41 -2.97
N ARG A 44 0.79 1.99 -3.41
CA ARG A 44 0.69 2.70 -4.69
C ARG A 44 1.66 3.90 -4.74
N LEU A 45 1.68 4.70 -3.67
CA LEU A 45 2.58 5.85 -3.54
C LEU A 45 4.05 5.42 -3.51
N LYS A 46 4.37 4.34 -2.79
CA LYS A 46 5.73 3.78 -2.79
C LYS A 46 6.15 3.35 -4.19
N ALA A 47 5.30 2.61 -4.92
CA ALA A 47 5.60 2.19 -6.28
C ALA A 47 5.79 3.38 -7.24
N ALA A 48 5.01 4.44 -7.07
CA ALA A 48 5.16 5.68 -7.84
C ALA A 48 6.49 6.39 -7.53
N ALA A 49 6.87 6.46 -6.25
CA ALA A 49 8.14 7.04 -5.82
C ALA A 49 9.34 6.23 -6.34
N ASP A 50 9.31 4.90 -6.19
CA ASP A 50 10.36 3.99 -6.69
C ASP A 50 10.53 4.14 -8.21
N LYS A 51 9.43 4.29 -8.96
CA LYS A 51 9.47 4.56 -10.40
C LYS A 51 10.10 5.91 -10.73
N ALA A 52 9.72 6.98 -10.01
CA ALA A 52 10.26 8.32 -10.22
C ALA A 52 11.77 8.38 -9.95
N LEU A 53 12.23 7.72 -8.87
CA LEU A 53 13.63 7.57 -8.53
C LEU A 53 14.42 6.83 -9.62
N SER A 54 13.89 5.72 -10.12
CA SER A 54 14.51 4.95 -11.21
C SER A 54 14.65 5.78 -12.50
N SER A 55 13.61 6.55 -12.87
CA SER A 55 13.71 7.45 -14.04
C SER A 55 14.72 8.58 -13.86
N ALA A 56 14.88 9.10 -12.65
CA ALA A 56 15.88 10.13 -12.35
C ALA A 56 17.31 9.57 -12.41
N ALA A 57 17.51 8.32 -11.98
CA ALA A 57 18.81 7.64 -12.03
C ALA A 57 19.28 7.35 -13.45
N ILE A 58 18.37 6.97 -14.36
CA ILE A 58 18.71 6.73 -15.78
C ILE A 58 19.10 8.04 -16.48
N GLY A 59 18.42 9.16 -16.18
CA GLY A 59 18.76 10.47 -16.74
C GLY A 59 20.18 10.92 -16.36
N GLN A 60 20.56 10.77 -15.08
CA GLN A 60 21.91 11.14 -14.62
C GLN A 60 23.04 10.30 -15.22
N ALA A 61 22.77 9.04 -15.60
CA ALA A 61 23.76 8.18 -16.23
C ALA A 61 23.97 8.47 -17.73
N ALA A 62 23.03 9.17 -18.38
CA ALA A 62 23.12 9.54 -19.79
C ALA A 62 23.84 10.87 -20.04
N ASP A 63 24.06 11.66 -18.99
CA ASP A 63 24.69 12.99 -19.05
C ASP A 63 26.21 12.98 -18.77
N GLY A 64 26.84 11.78 -18.68
CA GLY A 64 28.25 11.59 -18.32
C GLY A 64 29.12 10.90 -19.37
#